data_AF-A0AAN5YFT8-F1
#
_entry.id   AF-A0AAN5YFT8-F1
#
_cell.length_a   1.000
_cell.length_b   1.000
_cell.length_c   1.000
_cell.angle_alpha   90.00
_cell.angle_beta   90.00
_cell.angle_gamma   90.00
#
_symmetry.space_group_name_H-M   'P 1'
#
loop_
_entity.id
_entity.type
_entity.pdbx_description
1 polymer ?
#
loop_
_entity_poly.entity_id
_entity_poly.type
_entity_poly.pdbx_seq_one_letter_code
_entity_poly.pdbx_strand_id
1 'polypeptide(L)'
;MLTNHDVNFDEWEGDMKSRVYWNTLMNETILVQELHLPPSGLSRLEELVPIPKFIGFESVGFVPARFSSSSEEIDESFFQYHFLAQVAHRIILTRIRHSLYFYCKSSLSSVPPALLNT
;
A
#
# COMPACT_ATOMS: atom_id res chain seq x y z
N MET A 1 3.43 -8.61 -25.53
CA MET A 1 2.23 -9.18 -24.90
C MET A 1 2.62 -9.60 -23.51
N LEU A 2 2.17 -8.88 -22.48
CA LEU A 2 2.30 -9.35 -21.10
C LEU A 2 1.25 -10.44 -20.92
N THR A 3 1.68 -11.69 -20.90
CA THR A 3 0.80 -12.82 -20.58
C THR A 3 0.25 -12.59 -19.18
N ASN A 4 -1.08 -12.45 -19.05
CA ASN A 4 -1.78 -12.46 -17.78
C ASN A 4 -1.60 -13.84 -17.14
N HIS A 5 -0.43 -14.08 -16.55
CA HIS A 5 -0.30 -15.07 -15.52
C HIS A 5 -0.90 -14.42 -14.29
N ASP A 6 -1.98 -15.00 -13.73
CA ASP A 6 -2.43 -14.60 -12.41
C ASP A 6 -1.22 -14.63 -11.47
N VAL A 7 -0.91 -13.49 -10.88
CA VAL A 7 0.26 -13.36 -10.01
C VAL A 7 -0.04 -14.16 -8.74
N ASN A 8 0.73 -15.22 -8.49
CA ASN A 8 0.66 -15.94 -7.24
C ASN A 8 1.37 -15.15 -6.14
N PHE A 9 0.61 -14.39 -5.36
CA PHE A 9 1.13 -13.58 -4.24
C PHE A 9 1.58 -14.40 -3.02
N ASP A 10 1.33 -15.71 -3.03
CA ASP A 10 1.80 -16.64 -1.99
C ASP A 10 3.18 -17.24 -2.31
N GLU A 11 3.79 -16.82 -3.43
CA GLU A 11 5.16 -17.15 -3.79
C GLU A 11 6.07 -15.92 -3.69
N TRP A 12 7.38 -16.17 -3.58
CA TRP A 12 8.39 -15.12 -3.46
C TRP A 12 8.27 -14.05 -4.56
N GLU A 13 8.06 -14.43 -5.82
CA GLU A 13 7.95 -13.47 -6.93
C GLU A 13 6.72 -12.56 -6.78
N GLY A 14 5.58 -13.13 -6.37
CA GLY A 14 4.37 -12.37 -6.12
C GLY A 14 4.52 -11.45 -4.91
N ASP A 15 5.11 -11.93 -3.82
CA ASP A 15 5.42 -11.10 -2.65
C ASP A 15 6.36 -9.93 -3.00
N MET A 16 7.38 -10.17 -3.83
CA MET A 16 8.25 -9.09 -4.35
C MET A 16 7.46 -8.05 -5.15
N LYS A 17 6.54 -8.48 -6.02
CA LYS A 17 5.66 -7.56 -6.76
C LYS A 17 4.81 -6.72 -5.81
N SER A 18 4.26 -7.33 -4.75
CA SER A 18 3.54 -6.60 -3.70
C SER A 18 4.43 -5.55 -3.03
N ARG A 19 5.67 -5.91 -2.64
CA ARG A 19 6.60 -4.96 -2.01
C ARG A 19 6.89 -3.75 -2.90
N VAL A 20 7.18 -3.99 -4.18
CA VAL A 20 7.43 -2.93 -5.17
C VAL A 20 6.19 -2.04 -5.34
N TYR A 21 5.01 -2.64 -5.48
CA TYR A 21 3.76 -1.92 -5.60
C TYR A 21 3.53 -0.97 -4.42
N TRP A 22 3.56 -1.50 -3.19
CA TRP A 22 3.29 -0.70 -1.99
C TRP A 22 4.34 0.38 -1.77
N ASN A 23 5.62 0.12 -2.06
CA ASN A 23 6.67 1.14 -2.01
C ASN A 23 6.43 2.26 -3.03
N THR A 24 6.09 1.89 -4.27
CA THR A 24 5.81 2.85 -5.35
C THR A 24 4.59 3.70 -5.00
N LEU A 25 3.54 3.09 -4.48
CA LEU A 25 2.31 3.77 -4.11
C LEU A 25 2.51 4.73 -2.92
N MET A 26 3.34 4.36 -1.95
CA MET A 26 3.75 5.26 -0.86
C MET A 26 4.52 6.46 -1.39
N ASN A 27 5.52 6.24 -2.24
CA ASN A 27 6.29 7.32 -2.85
C ASN A 27 5.42 8.23 -3.72
N GLU A 28 4.55 7.67 -4.57
CA GLU A 28 3.60 8.44 -5.37
C GLU A 28 2.73 9.34 -4.49
N THR A 29 2.26 8.81 -3.36
CA THR A 29 1.40 9.58 -2.44
C THR A 29 2.10 10.83 -1.93
N ILE A 30 3.40 10.74 -1.60
CA ILE A 30 4.21 11.89 -1.16
C ILE A 30 4.42 12.85 -2.33
N LEU A 31 4.84 12.34 -3.49
CA LEU A 31 5.13 13.17 -4.67
C LEU A 31 3.91 13.95 -5.15
N VAL A 32 2.74 13.31 -5.22
CA VAL A 32 1.48 13.96 -5.61
C VAL A 32 1.07 15.04 -4.61
N GLN A 33 1.29 14.80 -3.30
CA GLN A 33 0.92 15.76 -2.26
C GLN A 33 1.86 16.98 -2.24
N GLU A 34 3.17 16.73 -2.22
CA GLU A 34 4.18 17.78 -2.05
C GLU A 34 4.44 18.57 -3.33
N LEU A 35 4.36 17.92 -4.49
CA LEU A 35 4.67 18.54 -5.78
C LEU A 35 3.43 18.84 -6.62
N HIS A 36 2.23 18.55 -6.10
CA HIS A 36 0.95 18.75 -6.80
C HIS A 36 0.88 18.08 -8.18
N LEU A 37 1.56 16.95 -8.35
CA LEU A 37 1.56 16.19 -9.60
C LEU A 37 0.22 15.43 -9.78
N PRO A 38 -0.22 15.18 -11.02
CA PRO A 38 -1.37 14.34 -11.26
C PRO A 38 -1.07 12.88 -10.83
N PRO A 39 -2.04 12.17 -10.22
CA PRO A 39 -1.86 10.76 -9.85
C PRO A 39 -1.79 9.88 -11.11
N SER A 40 -0.93 8.85 -11.08
CA SER A 40 -0.77 7.89 -12.20
C SER A 40 -1.92 6.91 -12.33
N GLY A 41 -2.71 6.74 -11.26
CA GLY A 41 -3.80 5.76 -11.18
C GLY A 41 -3.44 4.46 -10.47
N LEU A 42 -2.23 4.31 -9.92
CA LEU A 42 -1.81 3.13 -9.14
C LEU A 42 -2.73 2.82 -7.96
N SER A 43 -3.39 3.82 -7.37
CA SER A 43 -4.37 3.64 -6.29
C SER A 43 -5.54 2.73 -6.67
N ARG A 44 -5.87 2.61 -7.96
CA ARG A 44 -6.94 1.72 -8.45
C ARG A 44 -6.58 0.25 -8.34
N LEU A 45 -5.30 -0.07 -8.21
CA LEU A 45 -4.81 -1.44 -8.04
C LEU A 45 -4.70 -1.84 -6.56
N GLU A 46 -5.01 -0.94 -5.63
CA GLU A 46 -4.78 -1.15 -4.19
C GLU A 46 -5.58 -2.33 -3.65
N GLU A 47 -6.76 -2.58 -4.21
CA GLU A 47 -7.62 -3.72 -3.85
C GLU A 47 -7.15 -5.05 -4.47
N LEU A 48 -6.30 -4.99 -5.50
CA LEU A 48 -5.82 -6.16 -6.24
C LEU A 48 -4.47 -6.68 -5.74
N VAL A 49 -3.69 -5.82 -5.07
CA VAL A 49 -2.34 -6.16 -4.60
C VAL A 49 -2.35 -6.33 -3.08
N PRO A 50 -2.10 -7.54 -2.54
CA PRO A 50 -2.12 -7.77 -1.12
C PRO A 50 -0.95 -7.10 -0.41
N ILE A 51 -1.11 -6.87 0.90
CA ILE A 51 0.00 -6.42 1.76
C ILE A 51 1.09 -7.50 1.77
N PRO A 52 2.39 -7.14 1.65
CA PRO A 52 3.46 -8.13 1.61
C PRO A 52 3.53 -8.98 2.88
N LYS A 53 3.79 -10.27 2.70
CA LYS A 53 3.98 -11.26 3.76
C LYS A 53 5.45 -11.47 4.11
N PHE A 54 6.34 -10.85 3.33
CA PHE A 54 7.78 -10.94 3.43
C PHE A 54 8.35 -12.34 3.16
N ILE A 55 7.84 -13.02 2.14
CA ILE A 55 8.30 -14.36 1.74
C ILE A 55 9.78 -14.29 1.31
N GLY A 56 10.61 -15.13 1.91
CA GLY A 56 12.04 -15.25 1.60
C GLY A 56 12.29 -16.00 0.29
N PHE A 57 13.44 -15.75 -0.36
CA PHE A 57 13.83 -16.50 -1.55
C PHE A 57 14.45 -17.83 -1.16
N GLU A 58 13.77 -18.95 -1.45
CA GLU A 58 14.37 -20.28 -1.32
C GLU A 58 15.11 -20.64 -2.61
N SER A 59 16.41 -20.33 -2.66
CA SER A 59 17.26 -20.78 -3.77
C SER A 59 17.44 -22.30 -3.69
N VAL A 60 17.01 -23.02 -4.73
CA VAL A 60 17.20 -24.47 -4.84
C VAL A 60 18.71 -24.77 -4.92
N GLY A 61 19.32 -25.10 -3.77
CA GLY A 61 20.72 -25.53 -3.69
C GLY A 61 21.68 -24.59 -2.95
N PHE A 62 21.25 -23.38 -2.56
CA PHE A 62 21.96 -22.61 -1.55
C PHE A 62 21.24 -22.79 -0.23
N VAL A 63 21.87 -23.48 0.72
CA VAL A 63 21.42 -23.49 2.11
C VAL A 63 21.29 -22.01 2.51
N PRO A 64 20.09 -21.49 2.80
CA PRO A 64 19.97 -20.16 3.39
C PRO A 64 20.85 -20.24 4.64
N ALA A 65 21.67 -19.23 4.92
CA ALA A 65 22.44 -19.24 6.15
C ALA A 65 21.47 -19.40 7.33
N ARG A 66 21.21 -20.64 7.77
CA ARG A 66 20.42 -20.99 8.96
C ARG A 66 21.20 -20.65 10.24
N PHE A 67 22.10 -19.67 10.11
CA PHE A 67 22.96 -19.09 11.12
C PHE A 67 22.82 -17.57 11.08
N SER A 68 21.69 -17.02 10.60
CA SER A 68 21.33 -15.66 10.96
C SER A 68 21.30 -15.61 12.48
N SER A 69 22.16 -14.77 13.04
CA SER A 69 22.17 -14.58 14.48
C SER A 69 20.79 -14.05 14.89
N SER A 70 20.33 -14.36 16.10
CA SER A 70 19.05 -13.83 16.60
C SER A 70 18.97 -12.30 16.50
N SER A 71 20.12 -11.60 16.50
CA SER A 71 20.20 -10.16 16.27
C SER A 71 19.84 -9.73 14.84
N GLU A 72 20.19 -10.52 13.82
CA GLU A 72 19.88 -10.23 12.41
C GLU A 72 18.40 -10.46 12.10
N GLU A 73 17.81 -11.52 12.66
CA GLU A 73 16.37 -11.79 12.52
C GLU A 73 15.50 -10.70 13.17
N ILE A 74 15.96 -10.15 14.30
CA ILE A 74 15.31 -9.02 14.99
C ILE A 74 15.38 -7.76 14.11
N ASP A 75 16.54 -7.48 13.51
CA ASP A 75 16.72 -6.30 12.66
C ASP A 75 15.86 -6.41 11.38
N GLU A 76 15.83 -7.59 10.74
CA GLU A 76 14.97 -7.83 9.58
C GLU A 76 13.47 -7.65 9.92
N SER A 77 13.02 -8.27 11.02
CA SER A 77 11.63 -8.12 11.48
C SER A 77 11.28 -6.66 11.78
N PHE A 78 12.22 -5.89 12.35
CA PHE A 78 12.03 -4.46 12.61
C PHE A 78 11.76 -3.67 11.32
N PHE A 79 12.55 -3.90 10.26
CA PHE A 79 12.31 -3.24 8.96
C PHE A 79 10.99 -3.67 8.32
N GLN A 80 10.64 -4.95 8.42
CA GLN A 80 9.37 -5.47 7.91
C GLN A 80 8.18 -4.81 8.61
N TYR A 81 8.19 -4.73 9.94
CA TYR A 81 7.14 -4.05 10.70
C TYR A 81 7.11 -2.54 10.44
N HIS A 82 8.26 -1.90 10.28
CA HIS A 82 8.32 -0.48 9.92
C HIS A 82 7.65 -0.24 8.55
N PHE A 83 7.96 -1.07 7.56
CA PHE A 83 7.32 -1.02 6.25
C PHE A 83 5.79 -1.18 6.36
N LEU A 84 5.32 -2.19 7.11
CA LEU A 84 3.89 -2.40 7.32
C LEU A 84 3.22 -1.22 8.01
N ALA A 85 3.88 -0.61 9.00
CA ALA A 85 3.37 0.59 9.67
C ALA A 85 3.21 1.75 8.68
N GLN A 86 4.16 1.95 7.77
CA GLN A 86 4.06 2.97 6.72
C GLN A 86 2.88 2.71 5.77
N VAL A 87 2.71 1.46 5.35
CA VAL A 87 1.58 1.04 4.50
C VAL A 87 0.25 1.29 5.21
N ALA A 88 0.12 0.83 6.46
CA ALA A 88 -1.09 1.02 7.27
C ALA A 88 -1.41 2.51 7.46
N HIS A 89 -0.40 3.32 7.78
CA HIS A 89 -0.54 4.75 7.95
C HIS A 89 -1.09 5.41 6.68
N ARG A 90 -0.54 5.08 5.51
CA ARG A 90 -1.05 5.57 4.22
C ARG A 90 -2.51 5.18 3.99
N ILE A 91 -2.87 3.92 4.22
CA ILE A 91 -4.24 3.41 4.01
C ILE A 91 -5.22 4.18 4.90
N ILE A 92 -4.91 4.32 6.18
CA ILE A 92 -5.76 5.02 7.14
C ILE A 92 -5.95 6.48 6.74
N LEU A 93 -4.87 7.20 6.45
CA LEU A 93 -4.94 8.62 6.06
C LEU A 93 -5.73 8.81 4.75
N THR A 94 -5.56 7.91 3.79
CA THR A 94 -6.30 7.97 2.53
C THR A 94 -7.81 7.75 2.75
N ARG A 95 -8.18 6.78 3.60
CA ARG A 95 -9.58 6.54 3.98
C ARG A 95 -10.18 7.72 4.76
N ILE A 96 -9.45 8.30 5.71
CA ILE A 96 -9.89 9.49 6.46
C ILE A 96 -10.12 10.66 5.51
N ARG A 97 -9.17 10.96 4.62
CA ARG A 97 -9.32 12.01 3.60
C ARG A 97 -10.57 11.77 2.76
N HIS A 98 -10.75 10.54 2.27
CA HIS A 98 -11.90 10.23 1.43
C HIS A 98 -13.23 10.43 2.19
N SER A 99 -13.30 9.97 3.44
CA SER A 99 -14.46 10.17 4.31
C SER A 99 -14.77 11.66 4.52
N LEU A 100 -13.77 12.46 4.88
CA LEU A 100 -13.96 13.88 5.16
C LEU A 100 -14.44 14.67 3.93
N TYR A 101 -13.83 14.45 2.76
CA TYR A 101 -14.09 15.29 1.58
C TYR A 101 -15.20 14.78 0.67
N PHE A 102 -15.45 13.47 0.61
CA PHE A 102 -16.46 12.89 -0.30
C PHE A 102 -17.71 12.38 0.43
N TYR A 103 -17.60 11.89 1.67
CA TYR A 103 -18.76 11.39 2.41
C TYR A 103 -19.57 12.55 3.03
N CYS A 104 -18.90 13.54 3.63
CA CYS A 104 -19.56 14.69 4.27
C CYS A 104 -20.24 15.64 3.25
N LYS A 105 -19.68 15.74 2.04
CA LYS A 105 -20.24 16.60 0.98
C LYS A 105 -21.60 16.10 0.48
N SER A 106 -21.85 14.79 0.58
CA SER A 106 -23.13 14.17 0.18
C SER A 106 -24.29 14.52 1.14
N SER A 107 -24.03 14.73 2.44
CA SER A 107 -25.07 15.16 3.40
C SER A 107 -25.34 16.66 3.39
N LEU A 108 -24.38 17.47 2.93
CA LEU A 108 -24.52 18.93 2.79
C LEU A 108 -25.16 19.33 1.45
N SER A 109 -25.02 18.51 0.39
CA SER A 109 -25.68 18.78 -0.90
C SER A 109 -27.17 18.39 -0.93
N SER A 110 -27.68 17.71 0.10
CA SER A 110 -29.11 17.37 0.24
C SER A 110 -29.93 18.45 0.96
N VAL A 111 -29.32 19.55 1.41
CA VAL A 111 -30.07 20.70 1.94
C VAL A 111 -30.42 21.62 0.76
N PRO A 112 -31.71 21.73 0.38
CA PRO A 112 -32.10 22.67 -0.66
C PRO A 112 -31.79 24.10 -0.19
N PRO A 113 -31.32 25.00 -1.08
CA PRO A 113 -31.00 26.40 -0.76
C PRO A 113 -32.22 27.26 -0.34
N ALA A 114 -33.39 26.65 -0.09
CA ALA A 114 -34.64 27.33 0.23
C ALA A 114 -34.88 27.56 1.74
N LEU A 115 -34.00 27.11 2.64
CA LEU A 115 -34.20 27.22 4.10
C LEU A 115 -33.26 28.19 4.83
N LEU A 116 -32.52 29.04 4.10
CA LEU A 116 -31.61 30.03 4.70
C LEU A 116 -32.22 31.44 4.84
N ASN A 117 -33.46 31.67 4.41
CA ASN A 117 -34.16 32.95 4.54
C ASN A 117 -35.55 32.78 5.18
N THR A 118 -35.60 32.61 6.50
CA THR A 118 -36.72 33.01 7.36
C THR A 118 -36.20 33.32 8.75
#